data_AF-A0A815K623-F1
#
_entry.id   AF-A0A815K623-F1
#
_cell.length_a   1.000
_cell.length_b   1.000
_cell.length_c   1.000
_cell.angle_alpha   90.00
_cell.angle_beta   90.00
_cell.angle_gamma   90.00
#
_symmetry.space_group_name_H-M   'P 1'
#
loop_
_entity.id
_entity.type
_entity.pdbx_description
1 polymer ?
#
loop_
_entity_poly.entity_id
_entity_poly.type
_entity_poly.pdbx_seq_one_letter_code
_entity_poly.pdbx_strand_id
1 'polypeptide(L)'
;MSDTESSHQNAYTKDAVTSKHDPEATLKSIVIQGKDLTLEQLVQVARHYCNAELSTDVSICSRMEESVAIIDEIVNGSQPLYGVTSLFGGLANRLVCREFAEELQNNLVRAHKTGAGSIMPLEAIRAAMILRVNAHLIGASGIRQLWDERLVRFVSEGVTPLVPEFGSIGASGDLVPLSYIASAISGQDETLRVDFRGEIISAPEALLRLGYKPKRFLPKEGLAMLNGTSVMTASASLACYDLYTLMAATLHVHAMVLQALTGSNQPFHPFLQKIKGHQGQVNNKNFDVNLLDSQISYDSFRKNFEGLF
;
A
#
# COMPACT_ATOMS: atom_id res chain seq x y z
N MET A 1 23.75 -34.23 -6.60
CA MET A 1 23.34 -32.99 -7.27
C MET A 1 22.27 -32.38 -6.40
N SER A 2 22.54 -31.17 -5.91
CA SER A 2 21.84 -30.51 -4.82
C SER A 2 20.43 -30.05 -5.24
N ASP A 3 19.41 -30.57 -4.57
CA ASP A 3 18.05 -30.04 -4.61
C ASP A 3 18.00 -28.71 -3.84
N THR A 4 18.09 -27.60 -4.57
CA THR A 4 17.65 -26.30 -4.09
C THR A 4 16.13 -26.23 -4.21
N GLU A 5 15.41 -26.73 -3.21
CA GLU A 5 13.99 -26.42 -3.03
C GLU A 5 13.88 -24.91 -2.83
N SER A 6 13.32 -24.20 -3.81
CA SER A 6 13.06 -22.78 -3.69
C SER A 6 11.95 -22.56 -2.66
N SER A 7 12.32 -21.89 -1.58
CA SER A 7 11.48 -21.53 -0.44
C SER A 7 10.44 -20.44 -0.73
N HIS A 8 9.95 -20.33 -1.97
CA HIS A 8 8.80 -19.50 -2.31
C HIS A 8 7.49 -20.23 -1.94
N GLN A 9 7.41 -20.70 -0.70
CA GLN A 9 6.13 -21.09 -0.11
C GLN A 9 5.31 -19.82 0.10
N ASN A 10 4.10 -19.78 -0.47
CA ASN A 10 3.10 -18.74 -0.25
C ASN A 10 2.81 -18.54 1.25
N ALA A 11 3.56 -17.63 1.88
CA ALA A 11 3.37 -17.20 3.27
C ALA A 11 1.96 -16.61 3.50
N TYR A 12 1.35 -16.06 2.45
CA TYR A 12 0.03 -15.41 2.46
C TYR A 12 -1.17 -16.33 2.80
N THR A 13 -1.00 -17.66 2.77
CA THR A 13 -2.12 -18.60 3.00
C THR A 13 -2.24 -19.10 4.45
N LYS A 14 -1.22 -18.95 5.29
CA LYS A 14 -1.34 -19.37 6.71
C LYS A 14 -2.14 -18.35 7.51
N ASP A 15 -1.91 -17.06 7.31
CA ASP A 15 -2.44 -16.05 8.24
C ASP A 15 -3.87 -15.59 7.92
N ALA A 16 -4.30 -15.73 6.65
CA ALA A 16 -5.64 -15.31 6.21
C ALA A 16 -6.78 -16.21 6.73
N VAL A 17 -6.50 -17.47 7.08
CA VAL A 17 -7.54 -18.44 7.50
C VAL A 17 -7.25 -19.08 8.87
N THR A 18 -6.02 -19.02 9.40
CA THR A 18 -5.69 -19.64 10.70
C THR A 18 -5.28 -18.67 11.81
N SER A 19 -5.34 -17.35 11.59
CA SER A 19 -5.21 -16.43 12.71
C SER A 19 -6.47 -16.53 13.57
N LYS A 20 -6.37 -17.34 14.63
CA LYS A 20 -7.17 -17.13 15.82
C LYS A 20 -6.98 -15.67 16.19
N HIS A 21 -8.02 -14.87 15.98
CA HIS A 21 -8.08 -13.51 16.50
C HIS A 21 -7.93 -13.62 18.02
N ASP A 22 -6.71 -13.36 18.49
CA ASP A 22 -6.44 -13.11 19.89
C ASP A 22 -6.55 -11.60 20.10
N PRO A 23 -7.67 -11.09 20.65
CA PRO A 23 -7.89 -9.66 20.83
C PRO A 23 -6.94 -9.03 21.86
N GLU A 24 -6.11 -9.81 22.55
CA GLU A 24 -5.17 -9.35 23.58
C GLU A 24 -3.69 -9.40 23.18
N ALA A 25 -3.36 -9.78 21.94
CA ALA A 25 -2.00 -9.62 21.43
C ALA A 25 -1.69 -8.13 21.25
N THR A 26 -1.16 -7.49 22.31
CA THR A 26 -0.61 -6.12 22.32
C THR A 26 0.03 -5.81 20.96
N LEU A 27 -0.69 -5.09 20.08
CA LEU A 27 -0.33 -4.98 18.67
C LEU A 27 1.01 -4.25 18.58
N LYS A 28 2.07 -5.02 18.35
CA LYS A 28 3.42 -4.50 18.16
C LYS A 28 3.38 -3.56 16.96
N SER A 29 3.84 -2.33 17.18
CA SER A 29 3.91 -1.30 16.15
C SER A 29 4.61 -1.82 14.88
N ILE A 30 4.08 -1.45 13.72
CA ILE A 30 4.63 -1.84 12.42
C ILE A 30 5.77 -0.89 12.07
N VAL A 31 6.98 -1.42 12.05
CA VAL A 31 8.19 -0.65 11.74
C VAL A 31 8.36 -0.53 10.23
N ILE A 32 8.37 0.71 9.72
CA ILE A 32 8.62 1.04 8.31
C ILE A 32 10.12 1.33 8.14
N GLN A 33 10.78 0.61 7.23
CA GLN A 33 12.24 0.61 7.10
C GLN A 33 12.75 0.68 5.66
N GLY A 34 11.84 0.86 4.70
CA GLY A 34 12.15 0.99 3.28
C GLY A 34 12.23 -0.32 2.50
N LYS A 35 11.90 -1.44 3.14
CA LYS A 35 11.89 -2.79 2.56
C LYS A 35 11.00 -3.71 3.39
N ASP A 36 10.65 -4.85 2.81
CA ASP A 36 10.00 -5.97 3.49
C ASP A 36 8.63 -5.64 4.15
N LEU A 37 7.96 -4.57 3.70
CA LEU A 37 6.60 -4.26 4.11
C LEU A 37 5.64 -5.25 3.46
N THR A 38 4.98 -6.06 4.28
CA THR A 38 4.05 -7.09 3.81
C THR A 38 2.65 -6.51 3.52
N LEU A 39 1.88 -7.26 2.74
CA LEU A 39 0.49 -6.89 2.43
C LEU A 39 -0.37 -6.86 3.70
N GLU A 40 -0.18 -7.83 4.59
CA GLU A 40 -0.88 -7.94 5.87
C GLU A 40 -0.59 -6.74 6.76
N GLN A 41 0.69 -6.36 6.91
CA GLN A 41 1.07 -5.17 7.67
C GLN A 41 0.45 -3.90 7.08
N LEU A 42 0.45 -3.75 5.75
CA LEU A 42 -0.17 -2.61 5.10
C LEU A 42 -1.67 -2.53 5.41
N VAL A 43 -2.38 -3.68 5.38
CA VAL A 43 -3.81 -3.77 5.74
C VAL A 43 -4.05 -3.46 7.21
N GLN A 44 -3.20 -3.96 8.12
CA GLN A 44 -3.30 -3.65 9.55
C GLN A 44 -3.23 -2.16 9.83
N VAL A 45 -2.31 -1.44 9.16
CA VAL A 45 -2.25 0.02 9.29
C VAL A 45 -3.44 0.69 8.61
N ALA A 46 -3.77 0.28 7.38
CA ALA A 46 -4.77 0.95 6.55
C ALA A 46 -6.21 0.76 7.04
N ARG A 47 -6.60 -0.42 7.53
CA ARG A 47 -7.98 -0.74 7.91
C ARG A 47 -8.18 -0.85 9.42
N HIS A 48 -7.16 -1.30 10.14
CA HIS A 48 -7.27 -1.61 11.56
C HIS A 48 -6.57 -0.57 12.45
N TYR A 49 -6.07 0.53 11.86
CA TYR A 49 -5.40 1.62 12.58
C TYR A 49 -4.26 1.12 13.49
N CYS A 50 -3.59 0.04 13.08
CA CYS A 50 -2.40 -0.43 13.77
C CYS A 50 -1.32 0.66 13.69
N ASN A 51 -0.65 0.93 14.81
CA ASN A 51 0.40 1.95 14.87
C ASN A 51 1.53 1.59 13.89
N ALA A 52 2.02 2.63 13.20
CA ALA A 52 3.23 2.55 12.40
C ALA A 52 4.30 3.47 12.99
N GLU A 53 5.56 3.04 12.90
CA GLU A 53 6.72 3.79 13.36
C GLU A 53 7.82 3.75 12.30
N LEU A 54 8.60 4.83 12.20
CA LEU A 54 9.81 4.81 11.42
C LEU A 54 10.86 3.98 12.14
N SER A 55 11.63 3.20 11.38
CA SER A 55 12.79 2.50 11.92
C SER A 55 13.80 3.49 12.52
N THR A 56 14.33 3.14 13.69
CA THR A 56 15.39 3.88 14.38
C THR A 56 16.80 3.44 13.97
N ASP A 57 16.91 2.63 12.91
CA ASP A 57 18.20 2.18 12.38
C ASP A 57 18.97 3.38 11.80
N VAL A 58 20.12 3.65 12.41
CA VAL A 58 21.01 4.77 12.07
C VAL A 58 21.44 4.73 10.60
N SER A 59 21.56 3.54 9.99
CA SER A 59 21.91 3.41 8.58
C SER A 59 20.84 3.96 7.64
N ILE A 60 19.57 4.00 8.07
CA ILE A 60 18.45 4.58 7.32
C ILE A 60 18.52 6.10 7.39
N CYS A 61 18.72 6.64 8.59
CA CYS A 61 18.87 8.09 8.77
C CYS A 61 20.08 8.61 7.97
N SER A 62 21.23 7.94 8.05
CA SER A 62 22.47 8.34 7.33
C SER A 62 22.24 8.43 5.82
N ARG A 63 21.68 7.38 5.18
CA ARG A 63 21.46 7.41 3.73
C ARG A 63 20.40 8.45 3.30
N MET A 64 19.43 8.74 4.16
CA MET A 64 18.44 9.80 3.89
C MET A 64 19.11 11.18 3.93
N GLU A 65 19.95 11.44 4.93
CA GLU A 65 20.72 12.67 5.05
C GLU A 65 21.70 12.85 3.89
N GLU A 66 22.42 11.79 3.51
CA GLU A 66 23.30 11.78 2.33
C GLU A 66 22.53 12.11 1.04
N SER A 67 21.33 11.53 0.86
CA SER A 67 20.45 11.81 -0.29
C SER A 67 20.06 13.29 -0.38
N VAL A 68 19.77 13.92 0.77
CA VAL A 68 19.44 15.35 0.84
C VAL A 68 20.68 16.20 0.55
N ALA A 69 21.83 15.86 1.12
CA ALA A 69 23.08 16.59 0.91
C ALA A 69 23.50 16.64 -0.58
N ILE A 70 23.29 15.54 -1.31
CA ILE A 70 23.55 15.48 -2.76
C ILE A 70 22.65 16.48 -3.53
N ILE A 71 21.38 16.59 -3.15
CA ILE A 71 20.48 17.57 -3.78
C ILE A 71 20.96 18.99 -3.48
N ASP A 72 21.34 19.29 -2.24
CA ASP A 72 21.85 20.59 -1.86
C ASP A 72 23.12 20.95 -2.66
N GLU A 73 24.05 20.01 -2.84
CA GLU A 73 25.25 20.20 -3.68
C GLU A 73 24.89 20.53 -5.13
N ILE A 74 23.97 19.77 -5.74
CA ILE A 74 23.55 19.96 -7.12
C ILE A 74 22.84 21.31 -7.31
N VAL A 75 21.97 21.69 -6.38
CA VAL A 75 21.26 22.99 -6.39
C VAL A 75 22.24 24.16 -6.28
N ASN A 76 23.34 23.98 -5.55
CA ASN A 76 24.38 24.99 -5.36
C ASN A 76 25.43 25.01 -6.50
N GLY A 77 25.48 23.95 -7.30
CA GLY A 77 26.36 23.81 -8.45
C GLY A 77 25.77 24.35 -9.75
N SER A 78 26.39 23.97 -10.87
CA SER A 78 25.95 24.34 -12.23
C SER A 78 25.34 23.17 -13.01
N GLN A 79 25.21 21.99 -12.39
CA GLN A 79 24.68 20.82 -13.08
C GLN A 79 23.14 20.89 -13.22
N PRO A 80 22.60 20.71 -14.43
CA PRO A 80 21.16 20.62 -14.62
C PRO A 80 20.64 19.29 -14.07
N LEU A 81 19.57 19.35 -13.28
CA LEU A 81 18.88 18.20 -12.71
C LEU A 81 17.38 18.33 -12.90
N TYR A 82 16.79 17.31 -13.51
CA TYR A 82 15.37 17.26 -13.84
C TYR A 82 14.48 17.53 -12.63
N GLY A 83 13.57 18.49 -12.76
CA GLY A 83 12.59 18.83 -11.73
C GLY A 83 13.21 19.43 -10.46
N VAL A 84 14.49 19.81 -10.50
CA VAL A 84 15.20 20.52 -9.43
C VAL A 84 15.73 21.86 -9.94
N THR A 85 16.58 21.82 -10.97
CA THR A 85 17.10 23.00 -11.69
C THR A 85 16.56 23.08 -13.13
N SER A 86 15.57 22.26 -13.46
CA SER A 86 14.75 22.38 -14.66
C SER A 86 13.27 22.13 -14.35
N LEU A 87 12.38 22.50 -15.29
CA LEU A 87 10.93 22.23 -15.17
C LEU A 87 10.60 20.74 -15.37
N PHE A 88 9.30 20.43 -15.40
CA PHE A 88 8.77 19.07 -15.43
C PHE A 88 8.21 18.68 -16.80
N GLY A 89 8.15 17.38 -17.08
CA GLY A 89 7.46 16.82 -18.24
C GLY A 89 7.94 17.41 -19.57
N GLY A 90 6.99 17.82 -20.43
CA GLY A 90 7.30 18.41 -21.74
C GLY A 90 8.09 19.73 -21.70
N LEU A 91 8.25 20.34 -20.52
CA LEU A 91 9.03 21.56 -20.31
C LEU A 91 10.40 21.31 -19.66
N ALA A 92 10.83 20.05 -19.52
CA ALA A 92 12.09 19.66 -18.88
C ALA A 92 13.35 20.34 -19.43
N ASN A 93 13.29 20.85 -20.66
CA ASN A 93 14.37 21.58 -21.33
C ASN A 93 14.50 23.05 -20.86
N ARG A 94 13.60 23.53 -19.99
CA ARG A 94 13.65 24.88 -19.42
C ARG A 94 14.34 24.84 -18.07
N LEU A 95 15.47 25.56 -17.96
CA LEU A 95 16.22 25.68 -16.71
C LEU A 95 15.53 26.65 -15.74
N VAL A 96 15.74 26.42 -14.45
CA VAL A 96 15.21 27.22 -13.35
C VAL A 96 16.39 27.75 -12.54
N CYS A 97 16.41 29.05 -12.29
CA CYS A 97 17.43 29.66 -11.44
C CYS A 97 17.28 29.17 -9.99
N ARG A 98 18.41 29.06 -9.29
CA ARG A 98 18.48 28.52 -7.93
C ARG A 98 17.51 29.20 -6.96
N GLU A 99 17.31 30.50 -7.09
CA GLU A 99 16.45 31.31 -6.22
C GLU A 99 14.97 30.89 -6.33
N PHE A 100 14.57 30.24 -7.43
CA PHE A 100 13.22 29.74 -7.65
C PHE A 100 13.08 28.23 -7.40
N ALA A 101 14.16 27.51 -7.06
CA ALA A 101 14.13 26.06 -6.91
C ALA A 101 13.16 25.59 -5.80
N GLU A 102 13.02 26.37 -4.72
CA GLU A 102 12.04 26.09 -3.66
C GLU A 102 10.60 26.37 -4.13
N GLU A 103 10.37 27.54 -4.74
CA GLU A 103 9.04 27.92 -5.23
C GLU A 103 8.54 26.96 -6.32
N LEU A 104 9.44 26.43 -7.14
CA LEU A 104 9.16 25.39 -8.13
C LEU A 104 8.47 24.17 -7.49
N GLN A 105 8.98 23.68 -6.35
CA GLN A 105 8.42 22.49 -5.69
C GLN A 105 7.06 22.76 -5.06
N ASN A 106 6.88 23.93 -4.45
CA ASN A 106 5.61 24.29 -3.82
C ASN A 106 4.54 24.57 -4.88
N ASN A 107 4.90 25.18 -6.02
CA ASN A 107 4.01 25.34 -7.16
C ASN A 107 3.69 24.03 -7.86
N LEU A 108 4.62 23.07 -7.92
CA LEU A 108 4.33 21.74 -8.43
C LEU A 108 3.16 21.09 -7.67
N VAL A 109 3.20 21.12 -6.33
CA VAL A 109 2.13 20.58 -5.47
C VAL A 109 0.81 21.30 -5.74
N ARG A 110 0.80 22.64 -5.76
CA ARG A 110 -0.41 23.44 -6.01
C ARG A 110 -1.01 23.16 -7.39
N ALA A 111 -0.17 23.11 -8.44
CA ALA A 111 -0.61 22.97 -9.83
C ALA A 111 -1.17 21.58 -10.17
N HIS A 112 -0.75 20.53 -9.45
CA HIS A 112 -1.23 19.15 -9.67
C HIS A 112 -2.45 18.79 -8.84
N LYS A 113 -2.90 19.67 -7.93
CA LYS A 113 -4.09 19.47 -7.11
C LYS A 113 -5.36 19.78 -7.91
N THR A 114 -5.58 18.98 -8.96
CA THR A 114 -6.64 19.15 -9.98
C THR A 114 -7.55 17.92 -10.10
N GLY A 115 -7.58 17.09 -9.05
CA GLY A 115 -8.40 15.87 -9.01
C GLY A 115 -9.90 16.14 -9.03
N ALA A 116 -10.67 15.16 -9.51
CA ALA A 116 -12.12 15.22 -9.65
C ALA A 116 -12.79 13.91 -9.23
N GLY A 117 -14.13 13.89 -9.19
CA GLY A 117 -14.91 12.71 -8.81
C GLY A 117 -15.14 12.59 -7.31
N SER A 118 -15.54 11.40 -6.89
CA SER A 118 -15.80 11.08 -5.48
C SER A 118 -14.49 11.02 -4.69
N ILE A 119 -14.58 11.12 -3.36
CA ILE A 119 -13.41 10.93 -2.50
C ILE A 119 -13.06 9.45 -2.48
N MET A 120 -11.77 9.14 -2.69
CA MET A 120 -11.23 7.79 -2.59
C MET A 120 -11.45 7.20 -1.19
N PRO A 121 -11.55 5.85 -1.07
CA PRO A 121 -11.60 5.21 0.24
C PRO A 121 -10.42 5.63 1.12
N LEU A 122 -10.72 6.07 2.34
CA LEU A 122 -9.70 6.60 3.26
C LEU A 122 -8.61 5.56 3.58
N GLU A 123 -8.95 4.27 3.58
CA GLU A 123 -7.99 3.18 3.75
C GLU A 123 -6.94 3.13 2.64
N ALA A 124 -7.32 3.40 1.39
CA ALA A 124 -6.38 3.45 0.27
C ALA A 124 -5.42 4.64 0.43
N ILE A 125 -5.89 5.77 0.95
CA ILE A 125 -5.05 6.94 1.20
C ILE A 125 -4.08 6.70 2.37
N ARG A 126 -4.52 6.09 3.48
CA ARG A 126 -3.61 5.68 4.57
C ARG A 126 -2.55 4.70 4.09
N ALA A 127 -2.95 3.68 3.32
CA ALA A 127 -2.01 2.75 2.70
C ALA A 127 -1.01 3.47 1.78
N ALA A 128 -1.48 4.42 0.97
CA ALA A 128 -0.62 5.19 0.07
C ALA A 128 0.42 6.04 0.83
N MET A 129 0.03 6.63 1.96
CA MET A 129 0.94 7.38 2.83
C MET A 129 2.06 6.48 3.37
N ILE A 130 1.73 5.28 3.85
CA ILE A 130 2.73 4.32 4.35
C ILE A 130 3.63 3.80 3.22
N LEU A 131 3.07 3.47 2.06
CA LEU A 131 3.86 3.06 0.90
C LEU A 131 4.81 4.18 0.44
N ARG A 132 4.39 5.44 0.53
CA ARG A 132 5.21 6.60 0.19
C ARG A 132 6.38 6.76 1.15
N VAL A 133 6.13 6.62 2.46
CA VAL A 133 7.18 6.57 3.49
C VAL A 133 8.16 5.45 3.20
N ASN A 134 7.66 4.22 2.99
CA ASN A 134 8.51 3.07 2.70
C ASN A 134 9.39 3.32 1.46
N ALA A 135 8.86 3.93 0.41
CA ALA A 135 9.66 4.27 -0.77
C ALA A 135 10.71 5.37 -0.49
N HIS A 136 10.45 6.34 0.40
CA HIS A 136 11.44 7.36 0.76
C HIS A 136 12.61 6.77 1.54
N LEU A 137 12.34 5.91 2.53
CA LEU A 137 13.36 5.33 3.41
C LEU A 137 14.41 4.47 2.69
N ILE A 138 14.27 4.22 1.39
CA ILE A 138 15.34 3.67 0.54
C ILE A 138 16.54 4.64 0.47
N GLY A 139 16.36 5.94 0.70
CA GLY A 139 17.46 6.93 0.70
C GLY A 139 17.84 7.43 -0.70
N ALA A 140 16.93 7.33 -1.68
CA ALA A 140 17.18 7.72 -3.06
C ALA A 140 16.27 8.87 -3.57
N SER A 141 15.54 9.52 -2.66
CA SER A 141 14.51 10.49 -3.03
C SER A 141 14.93 11.96 -2.88
N GLY A 142 16.01 12.24 -2.13
CA GLY A 142 16.44 13.60 -1.83
C GLY A 142 15.39 14.40 -1.05
N ILE A 143 14.73 13.74 -0.09
CA ILE A 143 13.66 14.32 0.74
C ILE A 143 14.03 14.20 2.21
N ARG A 144 13.73 15.22 3.02
CA ARG A 144 13.99 15.16 4.46
C ARG A 144 13.05 14.20 5.16
N GLN A 145 13.58 13.45 6.11
CA GLN A 145 12.86 12.48 6.94
C GLN A 145 11.67 13.09 7.72
N LEU A 146 11.68 14.41 7.96
CA LEU A 146 10.55 15.11 8.61
C LEU A 146 9.21 14.90 7.89
N TRP A 147 9.22 14.70 6.57
CA TRP A 147 8.00 14.47 5.81
C TRP A 147 7.46 13.06 6.04
N ASP A 148 8.37 12.09 6.19
CA ASP A 148 8.05 10.72 6.55
C ASP A 148 7.49 10.64 7.97
N GLU A 149 8.09 11.39 8.91
CA GLU A 149 7.59 11.53 10.28
C GLU A 149 6.16 12.09 10.30
N ARG A 150 5.87 13.13 9.51
CA ARG A 150 4.53 13.70 9.39
C ARG A 150 3.53 12.72 8.78
N LEU A 151 3.92 11.99 7.73
CA LEU A 151 3.06 10.98 7.10
C LEU A 151 2.70 9.86 8.09
N VAL A 152 3.70 9.32 8.79
CA VAL A 152 3.48 8.30 9.83
C VAL A 152 2.62 8.86 10.95
N ARG A 153 2.89 10.09 11.42
CA ARG A 153 2.11 10.73 12.48
C ARG A 153 0.65 10.94 12.08
N PHE A 154 0.38 11.37 10.84
CA PHE A 154 -0.99 11.50 10.33
C PHE A 154 -1.72 10.15 10.39
N VAL A 155 -1.09 9.08 9.89
CA VAL A 155 -1.71 7.75 9.90
C VAL A 155 -1.96 7.26 11.32
N SER A 156 -0.95 7.33 12.20
CA SER A 156 -1.06 6.88 13.60
C SER A 156 -2.07 7.70 14.42
N GLU A 157 -2.34 8.95 14.05
CA GLU A 157 -3.34 9.79 14.71
C GLU A 157 -4.72 9.78 14.03
N GLY A 158 -4.89 9.00 12.96
CA GLY A 158 -6.15 8.87 12.24
C GLY A 158 -6.51 10.09 11.39
N VAL A 159 -5.51 10.80 10.88
CA VAL A 159 -5.66 11.93 9.95
C VAL A 159 -5.43 11.46 8.52
N THR A 160 -6.47 11.54 7.68
CA THR A 160 -6.43 11.09 6.28
C THR A 160 -6.86 12.21 5.33
N PRO A 161 -6.04 12.64 4.37
CA PRO A 161 -6.43 13.64 3.38
C PRO A 161 -7.62 13.20 2.52
N LEU A 162 -8.55 14.11 2.23
CA LEU A 162 -9.63 13.84 1.28
C LEU A 162 -9.10 14.01 -0.14
N VAL A 163 -9.00 12.89 -0.86
CA VAL A 163 -8.37 12.82 -2.19
C VAL A 163 -9.41 12.38 -3.22
N PRO A 164 -9.65 13.14 -4.30
CA PRO A 164 -10.56 12.72 -5.37
C PRO A 164 -10.06 11.51 -6.17
N GLU A 165 -10.98 10.70 -6.69
CA GLU A 165 -10.68 9.43 -7.37
C GLU A 165 -10.11 9.58 -8.79
N PHE A 166 -10.38 10.69 -9.48
CA PHE A 166 -9.88 10.91 -10.84
C PHE A 166 -8.73 11.92 -10.87
N GLY A 167 -7.71 11.62 -11.68
CA GLY A 167 -6.59 12.52 -11.98
C GLY A 167 -5.25 11.82 -12.21
N SER A 168 -5.06 10.61 -11.69
CA SER A 168 -3.90 9.77 -12.02
C SER A 168 -4.12 9.02 -13.34
N ILE A 169 -3.06 8.92 -14.15
CA ILE A 169 -3.04 8.13 -15.39
C ILE A 169 -2.24 6.82 -15.26
N GLY A 170 -1.73 6.50 -14.07
CA GLY A 170 -1.07 5.20 -13.86
C GLY A 170 0.34 5.05 -14.45
N ALA A 171 0.98 6.12 -14.92
CA ALA A 171 2.22 6.04 -15.68
C ALA A 171 3.49 6.12 -14.79
N SER A 172 4.06 7.32 -14.61
CA SER A 172 5.30 7.52 -13.85
C SER A 172 5.08 8.08 -12.45
N GLY A 173 3.86 8.50 -12.12
CA GLY A 173 3.50 8.98 -10.80
C GLY A 173 2.02 9.22 -10.64
N ASP A 174 1.52 8.94 -9.45
CA ASP A 174 0.21 9.31 -8.94
C ASP A 174 0.17 10.81 -8.60
N LEU A 175 0.61 11.66 -9.53
CA LEU A 175 0.93 13.07 -9.29
C LEU A 175 -0.25 13.83 -8.66
N VAL A 176 -1.45 13.66 -9.23
CA VAL A 176 -2.65 14.33 -8.75
C VAL A 176 -3.02 13.88 -7.34
N PRO A 177 -3.30 12.60 -7.03
CA PRO A 177 -3.68 12.22 -5.67
C PRO A 177 -2.54 12.40 -4.65
N LEU A 178 -1.28 12.20 -5.03
CA LEU A 178 -0.14 12.49 -4.12
C LEU A 178 0.03 13.99 -3.86
N SER A 179 -0.42 14.88 -4.75
CA SER A 179 -0.43 16.32 -4.49
C SER A 179 -1.39 16.72 -3.37
N TYR A 180 -2.53 16.03 -3.22
CA TYR A 180 -3.45 16.23 -2.10
C TYR A 180 -2.79 15.80 -0.78
N ILE A 181 -2.10 14.65 -0.76
CA ILE A 181 -1.36 14.18 0.41
C ILE A 181 -0.22 15.14 0.78
N ALA A 182 0.59 15.55 -0.20
CA ALA A 182 1.68 16.50 0.00
C ALA A 182 1.18 17.85 0.51
N SER A 183 0.10 18.37 -0.07
CA SER A 183 -0.52 19.62 0.35
C SER A 183 -1.01 19.52 1.81
N ALA A 184 -1.58 18.37 2.21
CA ALA A 184 -2.10 18.16 3.56
C ALA A 184 -1.00 18.18 4.61
N ILE A 185 0.08 17.43 4.41
CA ILE A 185 1.20 17.40 5.37
C ILE A 185 2.00 18.70 5.39
N SER A 186 1.95 19.48 4.30
CA SER A 186 2.60 20.79 4.22
C SER A 186 1.83 21.87 5.00
N GLY A 187 0.50 21.78 5.05
CA GLY A 187 -0.35 22.76 5.72
C GLY A 187 -0.40 24.13 5.07
N GLN A 188 0.00 24.26 3.81
CA GLN A 188 0.07 25.56 3.14
C GLN A 188 -1.26 26.00 2.51
N ASP A 189 -2.28 25.14 2.54
CA ASP A 189 -3.53 25.34 1.82
C ASP A 189 -4.73 25.18 2.77
N GLU A 190 -5.35 26.32 3.09
CA GLU A 190 -6.54 26.41 3.96
C GLU A 190 -7.78 25.74 3.37
N THR A 191 -7.82 25.53 2.04
CA THR A 191 -8.97 24.92 1.37
C THR A 191 -8.96 23.40 1.45
N LEU A 192 -7.80 22.81 1.73
CA LEU A 192 -7.63 21.36 1.73
C LEU A 192 -8.25 20.74 2.98
N ARG A 193 -9.05 19.70 2.75
CA ARG A 193 -9.79 18.99 3.80
C ARG A 193 -9.15 17.64 4.11
N VAL A 194 -9.22 17.26 5.37
CA VAL A 194 -8.80 15.95 5.88
C VAL A 194 -9.92 15.38 6.75
N ASP A 195 -10.04 14.07 6.78
CA ASP A 195 -10.75 13.35 7.84
C ASP A 195 -9.82 13.22 9.04
N PHE A 196 -10.26 13.65 10.21
CA PHE A 196 -9.60 13.44 11.48
C PHE A 196 -10.54 12.60 12.36
N ARG A 197 -10.40 11.27 12.27
CA ARG A 197 -11.23 10.29 13.02
C ARG A 197 -12.74 10.53 12.85
N GLY A 198 -13.19 10.78 11.63
CA GLY A 198 -14.60 11.04 11.29
C GLY A 198 -15.01 12.52 11.32
N GLU A 199 -14.14 13.44 11.76
CA GLU A 199 -14.37 14.88 11.69
C GLU A 199 -13.68 15.48 10.45
N ILE A 200 -14.42 16.16 9.58
CA ILE A 200 -13.84 16.81 8.41
C ILE A 200 -13.39 18.24 8.75
N ILE A 201 -12.08 18.46 8.78
CA ILE A 201 -11.46 19.76 9.13
C ILE A 201 -10.47 20.22 8.05
N SER A 202 -9.94 21.44 8.19
CA SER A 202 -8.87 21.90 7.29
C SER A 202 -7.53 21.22 7.63
N ALA A 203 -6.67 21.03 6.64
CA ALA A 203 -5.33 20.47 6.86
C ALA A 203 -4.46 21.31 7.82
N PRO A 204 -4.48 22.67 7.76
CA PRO A 204 -3.77 23.49 8.74
C PRO A 204 -4.28 23.31 10.17
N GLU A 205 -5.59 23.15 10.36
CA GLU A 205 -6.16 22.86 11.68
C GLU A 205 -5.72 21.50 12.21
N ALA A 206 -5.74 20.46 11.38
CA ALA A 206 -5.24 19.14 11.75
C ALA A 206 -3.76 19.18 12.17
N LEU A 207 -2.92 19.90 11.43
CA LEU A 207 -1.51 20.08 11.79
C LEU A 207 -1.35 20.79 13.14
N LEU A 208 -2.14 21.84 13.40
CA LEU A 208 -2.12 22.53 14.68
C LEU A 208 -2.48 21.59 15.84
N ARG A 209 -3.53 20.77 15.69
CA ARG A 209 -3.93 19.76 16.68
C ARG A 209 -2.83 18.72 16.92
N LEU A 210 -2.03 18.40 15.89
CA LEU A 210 -0.89 17.50 15.96
C LEU A 210 0.41 18.17 16.45
N GLY A 211 0.40 19.48 16.77
CA GLY A 211 1.57 20.22 17.23
C GLY A 211 2.55 20.62 16.13
N TYR A 212 2.14 20.54 14.86
CA TYR A 212 2.94 20.95 13.71
C TYR A 212 2.57 22.34 13.22
N LYS A 213 3.58 23.03 12.67
CA LYS A 213 3.39 24.26 11.90
C LYS A 213 3.41 23.96 10.39
N PRO A 214 2.71 24.75 9.56
CA PRO A 214 2.87 24.70 8.12
C PRO A 214 4.35 24.81 7.72
N LYS A 215 4.74 24.05 6.69
CA LYS A 215 6.14 23.99 6.24
C LYS A 215 6.21 23.92 4.73
N ARG A 216 7.23 24.58 4.17
CA ARG A 216 7.50 24.61 2.73
C ARG A 216 8.44 23.48 2.33
N PHE A 217 8.20 22.95 1.14
CA PHE A 217 9.08 21.98 0.50
C PHE A 217 10.34 22.67 0.01
N LEU A 218 11.50 22.09 0.29
CA LEU A 218 12.80 22.46 -0.27
C LEU A 218 12.96 21.91 -1.69
N PRO A 219 13.99 22.33 -2.46
CA PRO A 219 14.27 21.76 -3.77
C PRO A 219 14.19 20.22 -3.77
N LYS A 220 13.68 19.65 -4.86
CA LYS A 220 13.37 18.22 -5.05
C LYS A 220 12.22 17.64 -4.19
N GLU A 221 11.92 18.18 -3.02
CA GLU A 221 10.99 17.51 -2.07
C GLU A 221 9.54 17.42 -2.57
N GLY A 222 9.04 18.47 -3.24
CA GLY A 222 7.71 18.43 -3.85
C GLY A 222 7.61 17.31 -4.90
N LEU A 223 8.61 17.22 -5.77
CA LEU A 223 8.67 16.13 -6.75
C LEU A 223 8.85 14.75 -6.08
N ALA A 224 9.62 14.65 -5.00
CA ALA A 224 9.78 13.40 -4.26
C ALA A 224 8.46 12.89 -3.68
N MET A 225 7.63 13.80 -3.15
CA MET A 225 6.30 13.48 -2.64
C MET A 225 5.33 13.01 -3.74
N LEU A 226 5.34 13.67 -4.90
CA LEU A 226 4.37 13.44 -5.97
C LEU A 226 4.77 12.30 -6.92
N ASN A 227 6.06 12.07 -7.11
CA ASN A 227 6.55 11.12 -8.10
C ASN A 227 6.67 9.71 -7.50
N GLY A 228 5.64 8.91 -7.69
CA GLY A 228 5.61 7.49 -7.30
C GLY A 228 4.25 6.87 -7.52
N THR A 229 4.17 5.55 -7.43
CA THR A 229 2.95 4.77 -7.70
C THR A 229 2.20 4.42 -6.41
N SER A 230 2.38 5.19 -5.34
CA SER A 230 1.93 4.80 -3.99
C SER A 230 0.41 4.66 -3.87
N VAL A 231 -0.37 5.45 -4.61
CA VAL A 231 -1.85 5.45 -4.51
C VAL A 231 -2.45 4.30 -5.31
N MET A 232 -1.97 4.08 -6.55
CA MET A 232 -2.39 2.93 -7.35
C MET A 232 -1.92 1.61 -6.71
N THR A 233 -0.70 1.58 -6.15
CA THR A 233 -0.17 0.40 -5.46
C THR A 233 -0.97 0.11 -4.20
N ALA A 234 -1.31 1.14 -3.41
CA ALA A 234 -2.19 0.96 -2.25
C ALA A 234 -3.55 0.35 -2.64
N SER A 235 -4.19 0.92 -3.66
CA SER A 235 -5.48 0.44 -4.15
C SER A 235 -5.40 -1.01 -4.63
N ALA A 236 -4.36 -1.34 -5.41
CA ALA A 236 -4.12 -2.69 -5.89
C ALA A 236 -3.81 -3.67 -4.75
N SER A 237 -3.00 -3.27 -3.76
CA SER A 237 -2.69 -4.08 -2.59
C SER A 237 -3.96 -4.43 -1.80
N LEU A 238 -4.78 -3.44 -1.46
CA LEU A 238 -6.03 -3.69 -0.73
C LEU A 238 -6.99 -4.58 -1.53
N ALA A 239 -7.12 -4.34 -2.84
CA ALA A 239 -7.94 -5.20 -3.71
C ALA A 239 -7.39 -6.64 -3.78
N CYS A 240 -6.08 -6.82 -3.86
CA CYS A 240 -5.45 -8.15 -3.82
C CYS A 240 -5.73 -8.87 -2.49
N TYR A 241 -5.68 -8.15 -1.37
CA TYR A 241 -6.00 -8.71 -0.06
C TYR A 241 -7.45 -9.20 0.01
N ASP A 242 -8.39 -8.37 -0.45
CA ASP A 242 -9.82 -8.74 -0.49
C ASP A 242 -10.07 -9.91 -1.43
N LEU A 243 -9.37 -9.96 -2.57
CA LEU A 243 -9.47 -11.05 -3.53
C LEU A 243 -9.05 -12.39 -2.91
N TYR A 244 -8.06 -12.42 -2.02
CA TYR A 244 -7.69 -13.66 -1.31
C TYR A 244 -8.84 -14.16 -0.43
N THR A 245 -9.49 -13.27 0.31
CA THR A 245 -10.66 -13.61 1.14
C THR A 245 -11.85 -14.06 0.29
N LEU A 246 -12.15 -13.33 -0.79
CA LEU A 246 -13.25 -13.67 -1.71
C LEU A 246 -13.00 -14.99 -2.44
N MET A 247 -11.76 -15.25 -2.86
CA MET A 247 -11.38 -16.53 -3.47
C MET A 247 -11.59 -17.68 -2.48
N ALA A 248 -11.16 -17.52 -1.23
CA ALA A 248 -11.40 -18.53 -0.20
C ALA A 248 -12.90 -18.76 0.03
N ALA A 249 -13.70 -17.71 0.17
CA ALA A 249 -15.14 -17.83 0.33
C ALA A 249 -15.81 -18.53 -0.88
N THR A 250 -15.40 -18.16 -2.10
CA THR A 250 -15.90 -18.73 -3.35
C THR A 250 -15.65 -20.23 -3.42
N LEU A 251 -14.46 -20.69 -3.01
CA LEU A 251 -14.11 -22.11 -2.97
C LEU A 251 -14.99 -22.90 -2.00
N HIS A 252 -15.29 -22.36 -0.83
CA HIS A 252 -16.20 -22.99 0.12
C HIS A 252 -17.64 -23.05 -0.42
N VAL A 253 -18.12 -21.97 -1.06
CA VAL A 253 -19.44 -21.94 -1.70
C VAL A 253 -19.53 -23.01 -2.79
N HIS A 254 -18.50 -23.16 -3.62
CA HIS A 254 -18.46 -24.22 -4.63
C HIS A 254 -18.50 -25.63 -4.02
N ALA A 255 -17.81 -25.86 -2.89
CA ALA A 255 -17.88 -27.13 -2.19
C ALA A 255 -19.32 -27.42 -1.69
N MET A 256 -19.99 -26.43 -1.10
CA MET A 256 -21.39 -26.56 -0.66
C MET A 256 -22.36 -26.82 -1.84
N VAL A 257 -22.17 -26.12 -2.97
CA VAL A 257 -22.97 -26.35 -4.18
C VAL A 257 -22.75 -27.77 -4.71
N LEU A 258 -21.52 -28.27 -4.70
CA LEU A 258 -21.22 -29.64 -5.14
C LEU A 258 -21.91 -30.69 -4.25
N GLN A 259 -21.94 -30.47 -2.93
CA GLN A 259 -22.70 -31.32 -2.01
C GLN A 259 -24.20 -31.29 -2.32
N ALA A 260 -24.78 -30.09 -2.49
CA ALA A 260 -26.20 -29.93 -2.76
C ALA A 260 -26.63 -30.58 -4.08
N LEU A 261 -25.75 -30.58 -5.07
CA LEU A 261 -25.95 -31.25 -6.37
C LEU A 261 -25.62 -32.74 -6.35
N THR A 262 -25.19 -33.31 -5.21
CA THR A 262 -24.69 -34.68 -5.11
C THR A 262 -23.61 -34.95 -6.16
N GLY A 263 -22.62 -34.06 -6.26
CA GLY A 263 -21.49 -34.22 -7.18
C GLY A 263 -20.45 -35.23 -6.69
N SER A 264 -19.65 -35.78 -7.61
CA SER A 264 -18.51 -36.64 -7.27
C SER A 264 -17.29 -35.83 -6.86
N ASN A 265 -16.53 -36.35 -5.88
CA ASN A 265 -15.27 -35.78 -5.43
C ASN A 265 -14.06 -36.25 -6.27
N GLN A 266 -14.24 -37.23 -7.16
CA GLN A 266 -13.17 -37.84 -7.96
C GLN A 266 -12.32 -36.82 -8.75
N PRO A 267 -12.89 -35.75 -9.36
CA PRO A 267 -12.08 -34.76 -10.06
C PRO A 267 -11.03 -34.07 -9.18
N PHE A 268 -11.25 -34.01 -7.86
CA PHE A 268 -10.35 -33.37 -6.89
C PHE A 268 -9.28 -34.31 -6.34
N HIS A 269 -9.26 -35.58 -6.78
CA HIS A 269 -8.31 -36.58 -6.29
C HIS A 269 -6.84 -36.13 -6.49
N PRO A 270 -5.96 -36.21 -5.47
CA PRO A 270 -4.59 -35.67 -5.53
C PRO A 270 -3.76 -36.14 -6.71
N PHE A 271 -3.96 -37.40 -7.15
CA PHE A 271 -3.32 -37.94 -8.36
C PHE A 271 -3.61 -37.10 -9.61
N LEU A 272 -4.88 -36.73 -9.84
CA LEU A 272 -5.29 -35.94 -11.01
C LEU A 272 -4.74 -34.52 -10.94
N GLN A 273 -4.76 -33.91 -9.74
CA GLN A 273 -4.21 -32.57 -9.52
C GLN A 273 -2.71 -32.52 -9.80
N LYS A 274 -1.96 -33.54 -9.32
CA LYS A 274 -0.50 -33.63 -9.50
C LYS A 274 -0.07 -33.85 -10.94
N ILE A 275 -0.85 -34.60 -11.74
CA ILE A 275 -0.52 -34.85 -13.16
C ILE A 275 -0.53 -33.56 -13.98
N LYS A 276 -1.50 -32.66 -13.74
CA LYS A 276 -1.58 -31.39 -14.47
C LYS A 276 -0.64 -30.34 -13.89
N GLY A 277 -0.40 -30.36 -12.57
CA GLY A 277 0.74 -29.70 -11.94
C GLY A 277 0.72 -28.16 -11.90
N HIS A 278 -0.36 -27.49 -12.29
CA HIS A 278 -0.45 -26.03 -12.16
C HIS A 278 -0.59 -25.62 -10.68
N GLN A 279 0.24 -24.69 -10.22
CA GLN A 279 0.31 -24.33 -8.80
C GLN A 279 -1.03 -23.85 -8.23
N GLY A 280 -1.80 -23.04 -8.97
CA GLY A 280 -3.13 -22.60 -8.51
C GLY A 280 -4.16 -23.73 -8.40
N GLN A 281 -3.97 -24.82 -9.13
CA GLN A 281 -4.82 -26.01 -9.09
C GLN A 281 -4.37 -26.97 -7.97
N VAL A 282 -3.07 -27.17 -7.80
CA VAL A 282 -2.48 -28.06 -6.79
C VAL A 282 -2.55 -27.45 -5.38
N ASN A 283 -2.23 -26.17 -5.24
CA ASN A 283 -2.20 -25.47 -3.95
C ASN A 283 -3.55 -24.86 -3.59
N ASN A 284 -4.63 -25.60 -3.81
CA ASN A 284 -5.94 -25.15 -3.41
C ASN A 284 -6.19 -25.38 -1.91
N LYS A 285 -5.33 -24.80 -1.06
CA LYS A 285 -5.41 -24.92 0.41
C LYS A 285 -6.70 -24.32 0.98
N ASN A 286 -7.34 -23.42 0.24
CA ASN A 286 -8.60 -22.79 0.59
C ASN A 286 -9.83 -23.61 0.15
N PHE A 287 -9.62 -24.72 -0.57
CA PHE A 287 -10.68 -25.65 -0.92
C PHE A 287 -10.59 -26.84 0.01
N ASP A 288 -11.43 -26.84 1.03
CA ASP A 288 -11.51 -27.95 1.96
C ASP A 288 -12.18 -29.15 1.28
N VAL A 289 -11.36 -30.05 0.73
CA VAL A 289 -11.82 -31.33 0.19
C VAL A 289 -12.52 -32.19 1.23
N ASN A 290 -12.31 -31.95 2.54
CA ASN A 290 -13.03 -32.66 3.59
C ASN A 290 -14.50 -32.25 3.65
N LEU A 291 -14.86 -31.04 3.18
CA LEU A 291 -16.26 -30.72 2.93
C LEU A 291 -16.83 -31.68 1.88
N LEU A 292 -16.06 -32.10 0.89
CA LEU A 292 -16.54 -33.04 -0.12
C LEU A 292 -16.64 -34.50 0.39
N ASP A 293 -16.01 -34.84 1.51
CA ASP A 293 -16.19 -36.13 2.22
C ASP A 293 -17.43 -36.12 3.15
N SER A 294 -18.40 -35.26 2.87
CA SER A 294 -19.69 -35.25 3.58
C SER A 294 -20.59 -36.44 3.22
N GLN A 295 -21.48 -36.84 4.14
CA GLN A 295 -22.47 -37.91 3.93
C GLN A 295 -23.46 -37.65 2.78
N ILE A 296 -23.46 -36.43 2.23
CA ILE A 296 -24.36 -36.00 1.16
C ILE A 296 -23.66 -36.08 -0.21
N SER A 297 -22.35 -36.38 -0.24
CA SER A 297 -21.62 -36.57 -1.50
C SER A 297 -22.08 -37.83 -2.25
N TYR A 298 -22.02 -37.78 -3.59
CA TYR A 298 -22.37 -38.94 -4.43
C TYR A 298 -21.60 -40.20 -4.04
N ASP A 299 -20.30 -40.04 -3.77
CA ASP A 299 -19.40 -41.15 -3.49
C ASP A 299 -19.66 -41.77 -2.10
N SER A 300 -20.12 -40.97 -1.13
CA SER A 300 -20.62 -41.46 0.16
C SER A 300 -21.97 -42.18 0.02
N PHE A 301 -22.89 -41.64 -0.78
CA PHE A 301 -24.15 -42.33 -1.10
C PHE A 301 -23.90 -43.67 -1.78
N ARG A 302 -22.98 -43.71 -2.76
CA ARG A 302 -22.63 -44.93 -3.48
C ARG A 302 -22.02 -45.99 -2.58
N LYS A 303 -21.07 -45.63 -1.69
CA LYS A 303 -20.50 -46.55 -0.69
C LYS A 303 -21.55 -47.13 0.26
N ASN A 304 -22.51 -46.32 0.69
CA ASN A 304 -23.59 -46.78 1.57
C ASN A 304 -24.56 -47.73 0.85
N PHE A 305 -24.76 -47.57 -0.47
CA PHE A 305 -25.61 -48.46 -1.27
C PHE A 305 -24.91 -49.75 -1.71
N GLU A 306 -23.60 -49.74 -1.98
CA GLU A 306 -22.84 -50.94 -2.34
C GLU A 306 -22.64 -51.91 -1.15
N GLY A 307 -22.87 -51.46 0.09
CA GLY A 307 -22.87 -52.33 1.29
C GLY A 307 -24.25 -52.93 1.65
N LEU A 308 -25.30 -52.66 0.87
CA LEU A 308 -26.69 -53.07 1.14
C LEU A 308 -27.17 -54.25 0.27
N PHE A 309 -26.29 -54.86 -0.54
CA PHE A 309 -26.58 -56.04 -1.36
C PHE A 309 -25.54 -57.15 -1.15
#